data_AF-A0A8T2T9R4-F1
#
_entry.id   AF-A0A8T2T9R4-F1
#
_cell.length_a   1.000
_cell.length_b   1.000
_cell.length_c   1.000
_cell.angle_alpha   90.00
_cell.angle_beta   90.00
_cell.angle_gamma   90.00
#
_symmetry.space_group_name_H-M   'P 1'
#
loop_
_entity.id
_entity.type
_entity.pdbx_description
1 polymer ?
#
loop_
_entity_poly.entity_id
_entity_poly.type
_entity_poly.pdbx_seq_one_letter_code
_entity_poly.pdbx_strand_id
1 'polypeptide(L)'
;MIEDYLNYWIHRWLHTEWAFKNIHYKHHEFVPVTGLTGPYAHWLEVLLLGFPSFVGPAFVPCHVVTFWLWIALRQLEAIETHGGFDFPWWPTKLIPFYGGPEFHDYHHSVGGKSQNNFASVFTYCDYIYGTSKGYRFKKRHKAASKEQ
;
A
#
# COMPACT_ATOMS: atom_id res chain seq x y z
N MET A 1 -8.36 8.41 4.99
CA MET A 1 -8.37 9.75 4.34
C MET A 1 -7.11 10.56 4.63
N ILE A 2 -6.95 11.23 5.79
CA ILE A 2 -5.71 11.99 6.09
C ILE A 2 -4.48 11.08 6.03
N GLU A 3 -4.58 9.92 6.70
CA GLU A 3 -3.51 8.92 6.66
C GLU A 3 -3.18 8.50 5.23
N ASP A 4 -4.17 8.00 4.47
CA ASP A 4 -3.96 7.57 3.08
C ASP A 4 -3.32 8.64 2.20
N TYR A 5 -3.75 9.90 2.37
CA TYR A 5 -3.26 10.99 1.55
C TYR A 5 -1.79 11.27 1.84
N LEU A 6 -1.42 11.32 3.13
CA LEU A 6 -0.03 11.51 3.53
C LEU A 6 0.84 10.31 3.15
N ASN A 7 0.35 9.10 3.41
CA ASN A 7 1.05 7.87 3.08
C ASN A 7 1.31 7.78 1.57
N TYR A 8 0.33 8.10 0.72
CA TYR A 8 0.50 8.16 -0.74
C TYR A 8 1.69 9.04 -1.15
N TRP A 9 1.78 10.26 -0.62
CA TRP A 9 2.84 11.19 -0.99
C TRP A 9 4.21 10.79 -0.46
N ILE A 10 4.27 10.27 0.77
CA ILE A 10 5.51 9.73 1.35
C ILE A 10 5.98 8.53 0.54
N HIS A 11 5.08 7.58 0.26
CA HIS A 11 5.39 6.39 -0.52
C HIS A 11 5.84 6.75 -1.95
N ARG A 12 5.16 7.69 -2.61
CA ARG A 12 5.60 8.21 -3.90
C ARG A 12 6.98 8.86 -3.84
N TRP A 13 7.28 9.60 -2.77
CA TRP A 13 8.61 10.18 -2.56
C TRP A 13 9.68 9.11 -2.32
N LEU A 14 9.35 8.03 -1.59
CA LEU A 14 10.22 6.87 -1.39
C LEU A 14 10.60 6.17 -2.72
N HIS A 15 9.82 6.39 -3.78
CA HIS A 15 10.11 5.93 -5.14
C HIS A 15 10.91 6.91 -6.01
N THR A 16 11.44 7.99 -5.43
CA THR A 16 12.49 8.77 -6.08
C THR A 16 13.82 8.01 -6.04
N GLU A 17 14.72 8.28 -6.99
CA GLU A 17 15.97 7.50 -7.13
C GLU A 17 16.78 7.44 -5.83
N TRP A 18 16.92 8.58 -5.14
CA TRP A 18 17.67 8.65 -3.89
C TRP A 18 16.96 7.92 -2.75
N ALA A 19 15.67 8.21 -2.53
CA ALA A 19 14.94 7.63 -1.41
C ALA A 19 14.77 6.12 -1.58
N PHE A 20 14.58 5.65 -2.82
CA PHE A 20 14.47 4.23 -3.09
C PHE A 20 15.77 3.51 -2.74
N LYS A 21 16.90 3.96 -3.30
CA LYS A 21 18.21 3.32 -3.10
C LYS A 21 18.67 3.29 -1.64
N ASN A 22 18.29 4.29 -0.84
CA ASN A 22 18.78 4.43 0.54
C ASN A 22 17.79 3.94 1.59
N ILE A 23 16.49 3.99 1.31
CA ILE A 23 15.43 3.75 2.30
C ILE A 23 14.55 2.60 1.84
N HIS A 24 13.96 2.70 0.65
CA HIS A 24 12.87 1.80 0.25
C HIS A 24 13.30 0.47 -0.39
N TYR A 25 14.57 0.33 -0.77
CA TYR A 25 15.04 -0.83 -1.53
C TYR A 25 14.84 -2.16 -0.78
N LYS A 26 14.96 -2.17 0.56
CA LYS A 26 14.78 -3.37 1.39
C LYS A 26 13.34 -3.87 1.35
N HIS A 27 12.39 -2.95 1.37
CA HIS A 27 10.97 -3.28 1.30
C HIS A 27 10.62 -3.96 -0.04
N HIS A 28 11.29 -3.55 -1.12
CA HIS A 28 11.16 -4.14 -2.46
C HIS A 28 12.09 -5.32 -2.74
N GLU A 29 12.80 -5.84 -1.73
CA GLU A 29 13.79 -6.92 -1.91
C GLU A 29 13.12 -8.25 -2.23
N PHE A 30 11.96 -8.52 -1.63
CA PHE A 30 11.24 -9.78 -1.77
C PHE A 30 10.10 -9.65 -2.78
N VAL A 31 10.12 -10.48 -3.83
CA VAL A 31 9.02 -10.61 -4.79
C VAL A 31 8.77 -12.10 -5.04
N PRO A 32 7.58 -12.64 -4.73
CA PRO A 32 6.39 -11.99 -4.16
C PRO A 32 6.58 -11.57 -2.70
N VAL A 33 5.86 -10.53 -2.29
CA VAL A 33 5.82 -10.13 -0.87
C VAL A 33 4.84 -11.06 -0.14
N THR A 34 5.14 -11.31 1.13
CA THR A 34 4.27 -12.04 2.05
C THR A 34 4.02 -11.17 3.28
N GLY A 35 2.97 -11.45 4.05
CA GLY A 35 2.71 -10.72 5.30
C GLY A 35 3.85 -10.82 6.32
N LEU A 36 4.72 -11.83 6.19
CA LEU A 36 5.92 -12.00 7.03
C LEU A 36 7.11 -11.17 6.54
N THR A 37 7.23 -10.96 5.23
CA THR A 37 8.31 -10.17 4.62
C THR A 37 7.94 -8.69 4.46
N GLY A 38 6.66 -8.33 4.51
CA GLY A 38 6.21 -6.92 4.47
C GLY A 38 6.88 -6.01 5.50
N PRO A 39 7.07 -6.42 6.77
CA PRO A 39 7.79 -5.63 7.77
C PRO A 39 9.31 -5.57 7.57
N TYR A 40 9.88 -6.34 6.62
CA TYR A 40 11.29 -6.25 6.30
C TYR A 40 11.56 -4.96 5.52
N ALA A 41 11.85 -3.90 6.25
CA ALA A 41 12.05 -2.57 5.71
C ALA A 41 13.20 -1.85 6.41
N HIS A 42 13.68 -0.77 5.81
CA HIS A 42 14.61 0.12 6.49
C HIS A 42 13.90 0.80 7.67
N TRP A 43 14.55 0.95 8.82
CA TRP A 43 13.91 1.53 10.02
C TRP A 43 13.31 2.92 9.76
N LEU A 44 13.96 3.73 8.92
CA LEU A 44 13.44 5.04 8.53
C LEU A 44 12.15 4.95 7.71
N GLU A 45 12.01 3.92 6.87
CA GLU A 45 10.78 3.66 6.15
C GLU A 45 9.63 3.35 7.11
N VAL A 46 9.88 2.49 8.09
CA VAL A 46 8.89 2.14 9.12
C VAL A 46 8.39 3.39 9.84
N LEU A 47 9.28 4.32 10.18
CA LEU A 47 8.90 5.59 10.79
C LEU A 47 8.13 6.50 9.82
N LEU A 48 8.59 6.64 8.57
CA LEU A 48 7.98 7.54 7.59
C LEU A 48 6.59 7.06 7.14
N LEU A 49 6.42 5.78 6.84
CA LEU A 49 5.13 5.20 6.44
C LEU A 49 4.20 4.95 7.62
N GLY A 50 4.74 4.77 8.83
CA GLY A 50 3.96 4.65 10.06
C GLY A 50 3.47 6.00 10.63
N PHE A 51 4.21 7.10 10.41
CA PHE A 51 3.87 8.43 10.93
C PHE A 51 2.45 8.89 10.56
N PRO A 52 1.97 8.76 9.30
CA PRO A 52 0.60 9.11 8.93
C PRO A 52 -0.49 8.54 9.84
N SER A 53 -0.31 7.34 10.39
CA SER A 53 -1.31 6.65 11.22
C SER A 53 -1.57 7.37 12.56
N PHE A 54 -0.65 8.22 12.99
CA PHE A 54 -0.75 9.03 14.20
C PHE A 54 -1.35 10.41 13.95
N VAL A 55 -1.33 10.90 12.70
CA VAL A 55 -1.74 12.27 12.37
C VAL A 55 -3.23 12.49 12.62
N GLY A 56 -4.08 11.54 12.22
CA GLY A 56 -5.53 11.61 12.47
C GLY A 56 -5.86 11.73 13.97
N PRO A 57 -5.42 10.76 14.81
CA PRO A 57 -5.60 10.83 16.26
C PRO A 57 -4.98 12.07 16.94
N ALA A 58 -3.93 12.66 16.37
CA ALA A 58 -3.34 13.89 16.90
C ALA A 58 -4.25 15.12 16.69
N PHE A 59 -4.94 15.20 15.55
CA PHE A 59 -5.91 16.27 15.28
C PHE A 59 -7.25 16.07 15.98
N VAL A 60 -7.68 14.80 16.13
CA VAL A 60 -8.92 14.43 16.81
C VAL A 60 -8.58 13.40 17.88
N PRO A 61 -8.18 13.85 19.09
CA PRO A 61 -7.85 12.95 20.19
C PRO A 61 -9.02 12.01 20.51
N CYS A 62 -8.69 10.75 20.76
CA CYS A 62 -9.67 9.71 21.07
C CYS A 62 -9.26 8.93 22.32
N HIS A 63 -10.17 8.13 22.85
CA HIS A 63 -9.88 7.24 23.97
C HIS A 63 -8.75 6.26 23.61
N VAL A 64 -7.89 5.91 24.56
CA VAL A 64 -6.72 5.04 24.33
C VAL A 64 -7.09 3.69 23.71
N VAL A 65 -8.27 3.15 24.05
CA VAL A 65 -8.79 1.91 23.44
C VAL A 65 -9.11 2.11 21.96
N THR A 66 -9.74 3.22 21.59
CA THR A 66 -10.02 3.55 20.17
C THR A 66 -8.72 3.70 19.38
N PHE A 67 -7.71 4.33 19.99
CA PHE A 67 -6.39 4.46 19.38
C PHE A 67 -5.73 3.09 19.16
N TRP A 68 -5.72 2.19 20.14
CA TRP A 68 -5.14 0.86 19.97
C TRP A 68 -5.91 -0.02 18.99
N LEU A 69 -7.24 0.08 18.97
CA LEU A 69 -8.07 -0.59 17.95
C LEU A 69 -7.72 -0.09 16.55
N TRP A 70 -7.52 1.22 16.39
CA TRP A 70 -7.07 1.81 15.13
C TRP A 70 -5.72 1.24 14.70
N ILE A 71 -4.71 1.25 15.57
CA ILE A 71 -3.39 0.69 15.27
C ILE A 71 -3.49 -0.81 14.90
N ALA A 72 -4.28 -1.60 15.64
CA ALA A 72 -4.47 -3.01 15.33
C ALA A 72 -5.09 -3.23 13.93
N LEU A 73 -6.10 -2.44 13.57
CA LEU A 73 -6.69 -2.49 12.23
C LEU A 73 -5.68 -2.12 11.14
N ARG A 74 -4.81 -1.14 11.39
CA ARG A 74 -3.74 -0.76 10.45
C ARG A 74 -2.73 -1.89 10.24
N GLN A 75 -2.34 -2.60 11.30
CA GLN A 75 -1.43 -3.74 11.17
C GLN A 75 -2.07 -4.91 10.43
N LEU A 76 -3.35 -5.20 10.70
CA LEU A 76 -4.09 -6.26 9.99
C LEU A 76 -4.20 -5.95 8.50
N GLU A 77 -4.53 -4.71 8.14
CA GLU A 77 -4.58 -4.28 6.75
C GLU A 77 -3.18 -4.36 6.09
N ALA A 78 -2.12 -3.94 6.77
CA ALA A 78 -0.77 -4.04 6.22
C ALA A 78 -0.37 -5.50 5.96
N ILE A 79 -0.74 -6.43 6.84
CA ILE A 79 -0.50 -7.87 6.64
C ILE A 79 -1.31 -8.39 5.44
N GLU A 80 -2.58 -7.98 5.33
CA GLU A 80 -3.46 -8.38 4.23
C GLU A 80 -2.90 -7.92 2.88
N THR A 81 -2.55 -6.64 2.76
CA THR A 81 -2.06 -6.02 1.53
C THR A 81 -0.70 -6.57 1.09
N HIS A 82 0.13 -7.06 2.02
CA HIS A 82 1.38 -7.76 1.70
C HIS A 82 1.22 -9.28 1.63
N GLY A 83 0.02 -9.81 1.89
CA GLY A 83 -0.19 -11.25 2.08
C GLY A 83 -0.02 -12.08 0.82
N GLY A 84 -0.10 -11.48 -0.37
CA GLY A 84 -0.08 -12.17 -1.66
C GLY A 84 -1.30 -13.07 -1.94
N PHE A 85 -2.21 -13.21 -0.98
CA PHE A 85 -3.44 -13.97 -1.11
C PHE A 85 -4.62 -13.05 -1.35
N ASP A 86 -5.34 -13.23 -2.44
CA ASP A 86 -6.52 -12.43 -2.76
C ASP A 86 -7.79 -13.29 -2.77
N PHE A 87 -8.33 -13.57 -1.58
CA PHE A 87 -9.50 -14.46 -1.48
C PHE A 87 -10.81 -13.72 -1.82
N PRO A 88 -11.74 -14.37 -2.54
CA PRO A 88 -12.98 -13.72 -2.99
C PRO A 88 -13.97 -13.41 -1.86
N TRP A 89 -13.81 -14.01 -0.68
CA TRP A 89 -14.68 -13.82 0.49
C TRP A 89 -14.12 -12.85 1.54
N TRP A 90 -13.02 -12.16 1.25
CA TRP A 90 -12.48 -11.17 2.18
C TRP A 90 -13.42 -9.97 2.34
N PRO A 91 -13.68 -9.49 3.57
CA PRO A 91 -14.56 -8.34 3.80
C PRO A 91 -14.12 -7.08 3.03
N THR A 92 -12.82 -6.93 2.81
CA THR A 92 -12.23 -5.81 2.06
C THR A 92 -12.68 -5.76 0.58
N LYS A 93 -13.20 -6.87 0.03
CA LYS A 93 -13.85 -6.89 -1.29
C LYS A 93 -15.11 -6.03 -1.37
N LEU A 94 -15.74 -5.75 -0.23
CA LEU A 94 -16.93 -4.91 -0.15
C LEU A 94 -16.59 -3.42 -0.04
N ILE A 95 -15.32 -3.07 0.14
CA ILE A 95 -14.87 -1.70 0.35
C ILE A 95 -14.50 -1.08 -1.01
N PRO A 96 -15.20 -0.02 -1.45
CA PRO A 96 -14.91 0.62 -2.72
C PRO A 96 -13.52 1.27 -2.69
N PHE A 97 -12.83 1.22 -3.84
CA PHE A 97 -11.48 1.75 -4.03
C PHE A 97 -10.38 1.12 -3.19
N TYR A 98 -10.64 0.02 -2.48
CA TYR A 98 -9.60 -0.72 -1.78
C TYR A 98 -8.56 -1.26 -2.77
N GLY A 99 -7.28 -1.03 -2.49
CA GLY A 99 -6.18 -1.50 -3.33
C GLY A 99 -5.98 -3.01 -3.18
N GLY A 100 -5.76 -3.44 -1.94
CA GLY A 100 -5.56 -4.84 -1.59
C GLY A 100 -4.28 -5.46 -2.18
N PRO A 101 -4.10 -6.77 -1.98
CA PRO A 101 -2.84 -7.45 -2.27
C PRO A 101 -2.46 -7.45 -3.75
N GLU A 102 -3.41 -7.69 -4.67
CA GLU A 102 -3.09 -7.71 -6.11
C GLU A 102 -2.55 -6.34 -6.60
N PHE A 103 -3.06 -5.24 -6.04
CA PHE A 103 -2.65 -3.88 -6.40
C PHE A 103 -1.23 -3.58 -5.91
N HIS A 104 -0.91 -3.98 -4.67
CA HIS A 104 0.40 -3.78 -4.07
C HIS A 104 1.45 -4.77 -4.61
N ASP A 105 1.08 -6.00 -4.92
CA ASP A 105 1.98 -6.98 -5.55
C ASP A 105 2.40 -6.54 -6.94
N TYR A 106 1.48 -5.93 -7.71
CA TYR A 106 1.85 -5.36 -8.99
C TYR A 106 2.89 -4.24 -8.84
N HIS A 107 2.74 -3.40 -7.83
CA HIS A 107 3.72 -2.35 -7.51
C HIS A 107 5.11 -2.95 -7.22
N HIS A 108 5.18 -3.92 -6.30
CA HIS A 108 6.42 -4.64 -5.95
C HIS A 108 7.05 -5.35 -7.15
N SER A 109 6.23 -5.93 -8.04
CA SER A 109 6.73 -6.62 -9.23
C SER A 109 7.52 -5.73 -10.21
N VAL A 110 7.33 -4.42 -10.15
CA VAL A 110 8.07 -3.43 -10.97
C VAL A 110 9.32 -2.92 -10.23
N GLY A 111 9.35 -3.03 -8.88
CA GLY A 111 10.48 -2.64 -8.04
C GLY A 111 10.78 -1.13 -8.09
N GLY A 112 12.07 -0.77 -8.04
CA GLY A 112 12.52 0.63 -7.99
C GLY A 112 12.18 1.50 -9.21
N LYS A 113 11.71 0.91 -10.32
CA LYS A 113 11.19 1.66 -11.47
C LYS A 113 9.68 1.91 -11.37
N SER A 114 9.03 1.39 -10.32
CA SER A 114 7.59 1.59 -10.11
C SER A 114 7.32 3.08 -9.94
N GLN A 115 6.44 3.60 -10.80
CA GLN A 115 5.88 4.94 -10.72
C GLN A 115 4.36 4.88 -10.57
N ASN A 116 3.89 3.78 -9.98
CA ASN A 116 2.52 3.31 -10.04
C ASN A 116 2.09 2.84 -8.64
N ASN A 117 0.79 2.82 -8.38
CA ASN A 117 0.20 2.04 -7.27
C ASN A 117 0.80 2.36 -5.88
N PHE A 118 0.73 3.63 -5.45
CA PHE A 118 1.33 4.09 -4.18
C PHE A 118 0.36 4.08 -2.99
N ALA A 119 -0.93 3.83 -3.21
CA ALA A 119 -1.92 3.78 -2.14
C ALA A 119 -1.56 2.73 -1.08
N SER A 120 -1.71 3.12 0.19
CA SER A 120 -1.69 2.17 1.32
C SER A 120 -2.98 1.37 1.38
N VAL A 121 -4.14 2.04 1.54
CA VAL A 121 -5.44 1.36 1.65
C VAL A 121 -6.32 1.65 0.43
N PHE A 122 -6.61 2.94 0.19
CA PHE A 122 -7.54 3.37 -0.86
C PHE A 122 -6.83 3.96 -2.08
N THR A 123 -7.21 3.51 -3.26
CA THR A 123 -6.62 3.85 -4.57
C THR A 123 -7.06 5.22 -5.13
N TYR A 124 -7.81 6.02 -4.38
CA TYR A 124 -8.34 7.30 -4.89
C TYR A 124 -7.22 8.27 -5.30
N CYS A 125 -6.12 8.36 -4.53
CA CYS A 125 -4.96 9.15 -4.91
C CYS A 125 -4.36 8.65 -6.23
N ASP A 126 -4.19 7.34 -6.39
CA ASP A 126 -3.69 6.76 -7.63
C ASP A 126 -4.60 6.97 -8.83
N TYR A 127 -5.90 7.09 -8.60
CA TYR A 127 -6.86 7.46 -9.62
C TYR A 127 -6.71 8.94 -10.01
N ILE A 128 -6.75 9.84 -9.02
CA ILE A 128 -6.66 11.30 -9.21
C ILE A 128 -5.35 11.70 -9.90
N TYR A 129 -4.23 11.17 -9.45
CA TYR A 129 -2.89 11.50 -9.97
C TYR A 129 -2.44 10.59 -11.12
N GLY A 130 -3.28 9.64 -11.53
CA GLY A 130 -3.03 8.77 -12.68
C GLY A 130 -1.96 7.70 -12.48
N THR A 131 -1.53 7.42 -11.24
CA THR A 131 -0.56 6.38 -10.91
C THR A 131 -1.16 4.96 -10.85
N SER A 132 -2.46 4.79 -11.15
CA SER A 132 -3.10 3.47 -11.32
C SER A 132 -3.13 2.96 -12.78
N LYS A 133 -2.66 3.75 -13.76
CA LYS A 133 -2.81 3.44 -15.20
C LYS A 133 -2.15 2.11 -15.60
N GLY A 134 -0.94 1.84 -15.14
CA GLY A 134 -0.20 0.61 -15.46
C GLY A 134 -0.93 -0.65 -14.97
N TYR A 135 -1.42 -0.63 -13.73
CA TYR A 135 -2.19 -1.74 -13.16
C TYR A 135 -3.48 -1.98 -13.94
N ARG A 136 -4.23 -0.91 -14.24
CA ARG A 136 -5.48 -1.01 -15.00
C ARG A 136 -5.27 -1.57 -16.41
N PHE A 137 -4.18 -1.18 -17.05
CA PHE A 137 -3.79 -1.73 -18.35
C PHE A 137 -3.51 -3.24 -18.25
N LYS A 138 -2.66 -3.67 -17.31
CA LYS A 138 -2.38 -5.11 -17.06
C LYS A 138 -3.66 -5.90 -16.80
N LYS A 139 -4.56 -5.36 -15.96
CA LYS A 139 -5.82 -6.02 -15.60
C LYS A 139 -6.75 -6.22 -16.80
N ARG A 140 -6.87 -5.21 -17.67
CA ARG A 140 -7.65 -5.28 -18.91
C ARG A 140 -7.10 -6.31 -19.88
N HIS A 141 -5.78 -6.33 -20.08
CA HIS A 141 -5.13 -7.32 -20.95
C HIS A 141 -5.32 -8.75 -20.45
N LYS A 142 -5.19 -8.98 -19.14
CA LYS A 142 -5.42 -10.30 -18.52
C LYS A 142 -6.88 -10.76 -18.61
N ALA A 143 -7.84 -9.84 -18.61
CA ALA A 143 -9.25 -10.18 -18.81
C ALA A 143 -9.51 -10.59 -20.27
N ALA A 144 -9.04 -9.80 -21.23
CA ALA A 144 -9.19 -10.08 -22.66
C ALA A 144 -8.54 -11.41 -23.08
N SER A 145 -7.39 -11.77 -22.49
CA SER A 145 -6.72 -13.04 -22.78
C SER A 145 -7.40 -14.28 -22.21
N LYS A 146 -8.34 -14.11 -21.26
CA LYS A 146 -9.13 -15.22 -20.69
C LYS A 146 -10.43 -15.48 -21.45
N GLU A 147 -10.82 -14.54 -22.32
CA GLU A 147 -12.02 -14.62 -23.16
C GLU A 147 -11.72 -15.23 -24.54
N GLN A 148 -10.45 -15.46 -24.87
CA GLN A 148 -9.96 -16.17 -26.06
C GLN A 148 -9.72 -17.64 -25.74
#